data_AF-A0A820V0Q8-F1
#
_entry.id   AF-A0A820V0Q8-F1
#
_cell.length_a   1.000
_cell.length_b   1.000
_cell.length_c   1.000
_cell.angle_alpha   90.00
_cell.angle_beta   90.00
_cell.angle_gamma   90.00
#
_symmetry.space_group_name_H-M   'P 1'
#
loop_
_entity.id
_entity.type
_entity.pdbx_description
1 polymer ?
#
loop_
_entity_poly.entity_id
_entity_poly.type
_entity_poly.pdbx_seq_one_letter_code
_entity_poly.pdbx_strand_id
1 'polypeptide(L)'
;MAPVTRLSLKKENHKISSSTDEIEGINDKKLLRTTKHKKITTKKTKPPSLRVQLSSMKVPVLKNILRFNHQNPFGNKPDLLSRIIYMVKHGAYPKCPKCIKGRIKPRLHRRKNQSKYYCPGFPINFRAPSSYYQCDYVTDECEKEKFRFPSNLNIKINE
;
A
#
# COMPACT_ATOMS: atom_id res chain seq x y z
N MET A 1 25.61 5.18 -45.44
CA MET A 1 25.75 5.68 -44.05
C MET A 1 24.91 6.95 -43.93
N ALA A 2 23.79 6.90 -43.23
CA ALA A 2 22.89 8.06 -43.09
C ALA A 2 23.19 8.78 -41.76
N PRO A 3 23.24 10.13 -41.73
CA PRO A 3 23.53 10.87 -40.51
C PRO A 3 22.29 10.92 -39.60
N VAL A 4 22.48 10.57 -38.33
CA VAL A 4 21.45 10.63 -37.28
C VAL A 4 21.38 12.07 -36.77
N THR A 5 20.25 12.74 -37.00
CA THR A 5 19.97 14.10 -36.51
C THR A 5 19.65 14.09 -35.01
N ARG A 6 20.36 14.94 -34.26
CA ARG A 6 20.31 15.08 -32.81
C ARG A 6 19.15 16.02 -32.43
N LEU A 7 18.06 15.47 -31.89
CA LEU A 7 16.92 16.26 -31.38
C LEU A 7 17.27 16.86 -30.00
N SER A 8 17.36 18.19 -29.95
CA SER A 8 17.52 18.99 -28.73
C SER A 8 16.20 19.08 -27.97
N LEU A 9 16.14 18.49 -26.76
CA LEU A 9 15.02 18.63 -25.83
C LEU A 9 15.11 19.99 -25.11
N LYS A 10 14.14 20.87 -25.39
CA LYS A 10 13.93 22.13 -24.66
C LYS A 10 13.45 21.81 -23.24
N LYS A 11 14.13 22.34 -22.22
CA LYS A 11 13.72 22.30 -20.82
C LYS A 11 12.71 23.43 -20.58
N GLU A 12 11.47 23.08 -20.30
CA GLU A 12 10.45 24.02 -19.83
C GLU A 12 10.48 24.07 -18.30
N ASN A 13 10.88 25.23 -17.77
CA ASN A 13 10.85 25.56 -16.35
C ASN A 13 9.44 26.02 -15.97
N HIS A 14 8.69 25.19 -15.25
CA HIS A 14 7.45 25.61 -14.63
C HIS A 14 7.72 26.33 -13.29
N LYS A 15 7.51 27.64 -13.33
CA LYS A 15 7.49 28.58 -12.20
C LYS A 15 6.19 28.34 -11.41
N ILE A 16 6.29 27.77 -10.21
CA ILE A 16 5.15 27.63 -9.29
C ILE A 16 5.13 28.87 -8.39
N SER A 17 4.19 29.76 -8.65
CA SER A 17 3.91 30.96 -7.88
C SER A 17 3.11 30.64 -6.62
N SER A 18 3.55 31.28 -5.54
CA SER A 18 2.94 31.40 -4.22
C SER A 18 1.58 32.09 -4.23
N SER A 19 0.67 31.65 -3.36
CA SER A 19 -0.36 32.51 -2.78
C SER A 19 -0.65 32.03 -1.36
N THR A 20 -0.16 32.83 -0.42
CA THR A 20 -0.46 32.82 1.01
C THR A 20 -1.69 33.68 1.21
N ASP A 21 -2.82 33.07 1.57
CA ASP A 21 -3.98 33.81 2.06
C ASP A 21 -4.11 33.60 3.56
N GLU A 22 -3.99 34.73 4.24
CA GLU A 22 -4.19 34.98 5.65
C GLU A 22 -5.65 34.69 6.02
N ILE A 23 -5.89 34.01 7.14
CA ILE A 23 -7.19 34.04 7.80
C ILE A 23 -6.98 34.55 9.21
N GLU A 24 -7.49 35.78 9.38
CA GLU A 24 -7.55 36.57 10.59
C GLU A 24 -8.40 35.90 11.68
N GLY A 25 -8.17 36.38 12.90
CA GLY A 25 -8.56 35.76 14.15
C GLY A 25 -10.06 35.74 14.46
N ILE A 26 -10.41 34.82 15.34
CA ILE A 26 -11.67 34.84 16.08
C ILE A 26 -11.31 34.96 17.56
N ASN A 27 -11.72 36.11 18.10
CA ASN A 27 -11.54 36.54 19.47
C ASN A 27 -12.78 36.16 20.30
N ASP A 28 -12.52 35.61 21.48
CA ASP A 28 -13.29 35.61 22.74
C ASP A 28 -14.83 35.73 22.74
N LYS A 29 -15.49 34.81 23.48
CA LYS A 29 -16.11 35.14 24.78
C LYS A 29 -16.67 33.90 25.49
N LYS A 30 -16.26 33.79 26.75
CA LYS A 30 -16.69 32.85 27.79
C LYS A 30 -18.22 32.75 27.88
N LEU A 31 -18.73 31.52 27.80
CA LEU A 31 -20.04 31.15 28.33
C LEU A 31 -19.85 29.96 29.28
N LEU A 32 -19.63 30.23 30.57
CA LEU A 32 -19.65 29.19 31.61
C LEU A 32 -21.10 28.71 31.80
N ARG A 33 -21.47 27.64 31.09
CA ARG A 33 -22.66 26.84 31.39
C ARG A 33 -22.25 25.70 32.33
N THR A 34 -22.73 25.77 33.56
CA THR A 34 -22.63 24.69 34.56
C THR A 34 -23.48 23.51 34.08
N THR A 35 -22.84 22.52 33.46
CA THR A 35 -23.52 21.32 32.98
C THR A 35 -23.60 20.29 34.09
N LYS A 36 -24.83 19.93 34.48
CA LYS A 36 -25.11 18.79 35.35
C LYS A 36 -24.47 17.53 34.75
N HIS A 37 -23.50 16.96 35.44
CA HIS A 37 -22.82 15.72 35.06
C HIS A 37 -23.81 14.55 35.05
N LYS A 38 -24.44 14.32 33.90
CA LYS A 38 -25.24 13.12 33.63
C LYS A 38 -24.27 11.94 33.60
N LYS A 39 -24.41 10.99 34.54
CA LYS A 39 -23.61 9.75 34.59
C LYS A 39 -23.66 9.06 33.22
N ILE A 40 -22.57 9.16 32.46
CA ILE A 40 -22.41 8.49 31.17
C ILE A 40 -22.16 7.02 31.49
N THR A 41 -23.20 6.20 31.42
CA THR A 41 -23.06 4.75 31.43
C THR A 41 -22.39 4.34 30.12
N THR A 42 -21.14 3.89 30.21
CA THR A 42 -20.31 3.48 29.08
C THR A 42 -20.85 2.17 28.50
N LYS A 43 -21.83 2.27 27.59
CA LYS A 43 -22.26 1.12 26.79
C LYS A 43 -21.05 0.60 26.01
N LYS A 44 -20.63 -0.64 26.30
CA LYS A 44 -19.58 -1.36 25.56
C LYS A 44 -20.00 -1.48 24.09
N THR A 45 -19.57 -0.55 23.24
CA THR A 45 -19.80 -0.63 21.80
C THR A 45 -18.82 -1.64 21.19
N LYS A 46 -19.34 -2.55 20.37
CA LYS A 46 -18.52 -3.51 19.64
C LYS A 46 -17.53 -2.73 18.75
N PRO A 47 -16.24 -3.10 18.73
CA PRO A 47 -15.27 -2.42 17.88
C PRO A 47 -15.71 -2.44 16.40
N PRO A 48 -15.50 -1.35 15.66
CA PRO A 48 -15.90 -1.26 14.26
C PRO A 48 -15.18 -2.33 13.43
N SER A 49 -15.84 -2.83 12.38
CA SER A 49 -15.23 -3.83 11.50
C SER A 49 -13.98 -3.28 10.81
N LEU A 50 -13.02 -4.16 10.51
CA LEU A 50 -11.77 -3.79 9.82
C LEU A 50 -12.04 -3.03 8.52
N ARG A 51 -13.06 -3.44 7.75
CA ARG A 51 -13.44 -2.76 6.51
C ARG A 51 -13.88 -1.31 6.76
N VAL A 52 -14.66 -1.05 7.82
CA VAL A 52 -15.08 0.31 8.20
C VAL A 52 -13.87 1.14 8.61
N GLN A 53 -13.00 0.59 9.47
CA GLN A 53 -11.77 1.28 9.90
C GLN A 53 -10.86 1.65 8.72
N LEU A 54 -10.67 0.75 7.75
CA LEU A 54 -9.82 1.01 6.59
C LEU A 54 -10.51 1.94 5.56
N SER A 55 -11.84 1.89 5.45
CA SER A 55 -12.59 2.69 4.48
C SER A 55 -12.53 4.19 4.78
N SER A 56 -12.39 4.59 6.05
CA SER A 56 -12.21 5.99 6.44
C SER A 56 -10.80 6.51 6.15
N MET A 57 -9.83 5.63 5.89
CA MET A 57 -8.45 6.04 5.61
C MET A 57 -8.29 6.63 4.20
N LYS A 58 -7.34 7.57 4.07
CA LYS A 58 -6.94 8.15 2.78
C LYS A 58 -6.12 7.14 1.98
N VAL A 59 -6.20 7.20 0.65
CA VAL A 59 -5.47 6.30 -0.27
C VAL A 59 -3.95 6.24 0.00
N PRO A 60 -3.23 7.34 0.28
CA PRO A 60 -1.80 7.27 0.59
C PRO A 60 -1.48 6.40 1.81
N VAL A 61 -2.35 6.42 2.83
CA VAL A 61 -2.18 5.59 4.04
C VAL A 61 -2.34 4.11 3.70
N LEU A 62 -3.35 3.75 2.91
CA LEU A 62 -3.54 2.37 2.45
C LEU A 62 -2.35 1.85 1.63
N LYS A 63 -1.79 2.70 0.76
CA LYS A 63 -0.57 2.38 0.01
C LYS A 63 0.62 2.18 0.94
N ASN A 64 0.76 3.00 1.99
CA ASN A 64 1.83 2.85 2.98
C ASN A 64 1.70 1.54 3.78
N ILE A 65 0.49 1.13 4.15
CA ILE A 65 0.24 -0.18 4.79
C ILE A 65 0.73 -1.32 3.90
N LEU A 66 0.40 -1.28 2.60
CA LEU A 66 0.87 -2.31 1.66
C LEU A 66 2.40 -2.28 1.50
N ARG A 67 3.01 -1.09 1.37
CA ARG A 67 4.47 -0.94 1.29
C ARG A 67 5.21 -1.45 2.53
N PHE A 68 4.64 -1.24 3.72
CA PHE A 68 5.20 -1.77 4.98
C PHE A 68 5.28 -3.29 4.95
N ASN A 69 4.29 -3.95 4.35
CA ASN A 69 4.29 -5.39 4.11
C ASN A 69 5.00 -5.80 2.82
N HIS A 70 5.73 -4.89 2.18
CA HIS A 70 6.28 -4.88 0.80
C HIS A 70 5.36 -5.37 -0.34
N GLN A 71 4.05 -5.24 -0.16
CA GLN A 71 3.04 -5.61 -1.15
C GLN A 71 2.88 -4.53 -2.23
N ASN A 72 2.29 -4.89 -3.37
CA ASN A 72 2.05 -3.95 -4.47
C ASN A 72 1.08 -2.82 -4.04
N PRO A 73 1.50 -1.53 -4.05
CA PRO A 73 0.68 -0.38 -3.65
C PRO A 73 -0.11 0.27 -4.81
N PHE A 74 -0.07 -0.27 -6.02
CA PHE A 74 -0.81 0.29 -7.17
C PHE A 74 -2.28 -0.16 -7.16
N GLY A 75 -3.18 0.65 -7.75
CA GLY A 75 -4.62 0.38 -7.85
C GLY A 75 -5.49 1.46 -7.18
N ASN A 76 -6.81 1.32 -7.33
CA ASN A 76 -7.80 2.25 -6.78
C ASN A 76 -8.11 1.92 -5.32
N LYS A 77 -8.73 2.84 -4.58
CA LYS A 77 -9.10 2.65 -3.16
C LYS A 77 -9.80 1.29 -2.87
N PRO A 78 -10.85 0.87 -3.61
CA PRO A 78 -11.48 -0.42 -3.37
C PRO A 78 -10.51 -1.61 -3.55
N ASP A 79 -9.63 -1.58 -4.56
CA ASP A 79 -8.66 -2.65 -4.82
C ASP A 79 -7.62 -2.77 -3.70
N LEU A 80 -7.20 -1.63 -3.14
CA LEU A 80 -6.27 -1.59 -2.02
C LEU A 80 -6.93 -2.16 -0.76
N LEU A 81 -8.19 -1.77 -0.48
CA LEU A 81 -8.96 -2.30 0.65
C LEU A 81 -9.14 -3.81 0.56
N SER A 82 -9.61 -4.31 -0.59
CA SER A 82 -9.83 -5.75 -0.80
C SER A 82 -8.53 -6.54 -0.62
N ARG A 83 -7.40 -6.04 -1.11
CA ARG A 83 -6.08 -6.67 -0.89
C ARG A 83 -5.65 -6.69 0.57
N ILE A 84 -5.76 -5.56 1.27
CA ILE A 84 -5.39 -5.48 2.69
C ILE A 84 -6.25 -6.47 3.49
N ILE A 85 -7.57 -6.45 3.30
CA ILE A 85 -8.49 -7.35 4.01
C ILE A 85 -8.16 -8.82 3.71
N TYR A 86 -7.95 -9.16 2.44
CA TYR A 86 -7.55 -10.51 2.05
C TYR A 86 -6.25 -10.95 2.72
N MET A 87 -5.23 -10.09 2.73
CA MET A 87 -3.92 -10.42 3.30
C MET A 87 -3.93 -10.43 4.83
N VAL A 88 -4.79 -9.65 5.48
CA VAL A 88 -5.00 -9.76 6.94
C VAL A 88 -5.59 -11.13 7.27
N LYS A 89 -6.57 -11.60 6.49
CA LYS A 89 -7.24 -12.90 6.73
C LYS A 89 -6.38 -14.10 6.34
N HIS A 90 -5.65 -14.01 5.23
CA HIS A 90 -4.96 -15.16 4.64
C HIS A 90 -3.44 -15.08 4.73
N GLY A 91 -2.87 -13.98 5.20
CA GLY A 91 -1.44 -13.70 5.13
C GLY A 91 -1.01 -12.99 3.84
N ALA A 92 0.17 -12.38 3.91
CA ALA A 92 0.84 -11.68 2.83
C ALA A 92 1.70 -12.64 2.00
N TYR A 93 1.80 -12.43 0.69
CA TYR A 93 2.73 -13.20 -0.13
C TYR A 93 4.19 -12.86 0.22
N PRO A 94 5.05 -13.86 0.43
CA PRO A 94 6.44 -13.66 0.82
C PRO A 94 7.27 -13.08 -0.32
N LYS A 95 8.48 -12.64 0.03
CA LYS A 95 9.52 -12.30 -0.96
C LYS A 95 9.96 -13.57 -1.69
N CYS A 96 10.35 -13.40 -2.96
CA CYS A 96 10.95 -14.48 -3.72
C CYS A 96 12.33 -14.82 -3.12
N PRO A 97 12.61 -16.09 -2.78
CA PRO A 97 13.90 -16.48 -2.23
C PRO A 97 15.05 -16.37 -3.25
N LYS A 98 14.74 -16.43 -4.56
CA LYS A 98 15.73 -16.36 -5.63
C LYS A 98 16.17 -14.93 -5.97
N CYS A 99 15.22 -14.02 -6.19
CA CYS A 99 15.55 -12.64 -6.60
C CYS A 99 15.42 -11.61 -5.48
N ILE A 100 14.88 -11.96 -4.31
CA ILE A 100 14.74 -11.15 -3.08
C ILE A 100 13.84 -9.89 -3.23
N LYS A 101 13.87 -9.21 -4.37
CA LYS A 101 13.02 -8.06 -4.72
C LYS A 101 11.61 -8.48 -5.16
N GLY A 102 11.53 -9.59 -5.89
CA GLY A 102 10.26 -10.08 -6.42
C GLY A 102 9.34 -10.61 -5.33
N ARG A 103 8.05 -10.69 -5.66
CA ARG A 103 6.98 -11.14 -4.76
C ARG A 103 6.26 -12.31 -5.40
N ILE A 104 6.11 -13.41 -4.67
CA ILE A 104 5.39 -14.56 -5.18
C ILE A 104 3.95 -14.14 -5.49
N LYS A 105 3.44 -14.51 -6.67
CA LYS A 105 2.06 -14.27 -7.09
C LYS A 105 1.37 -15.58 -7.50
N PRO A 106 0.05 -15.70 -7.26
CA PRO A 106 -0.71 -16.82 -7.79
C PRO A 106 -0.78 -16.71 -9.32
N ARG A 107 -0.70 -17.85 -10.00
CA ARG A 107 -0.87 -17.96 -11.44
C ARG A 107 -2.36 -18.17 -11.75
N LEU A 108 -3.01 -17.18 -12.38
CA LEU A 108 -4.46 -17.21 -12.65
C LEU A 108 -4.83 -18.27 -13.71
N HIS A 109 -3.99 -18.44 -14.72
CA HIS A 109 -4.21 -19.41 -15.80
C HIS A 109 -3.20 -20.54 -15.67
N ARG A 110 -3.62 -21.65 -15.06
CA ARG A 110 -2.80 -22.88 -14.97
C ARG A 110 -3.12 -23.77 -16.16
N ARG A 111 -2.10 -24.12 -16.96
CA ARG A 111 -2.16 -25.36 -17.74
C ARG A 111 -1.98 -26.55 -16.79
N LYS A 112 -2.45 -27.74 -17.18
CA LYS A 112 -2.14 -28.98 -16.46
C LYS A 112 -0.62 -29.05 -16.25
N ASN A 113 -0.18 -29.32 -15.01
CA ASN A 113 1.24 -29.43 -14.59
C ASN A 113 2.04 -28.12 -14.42
N GLN A 114 1.41 -26.94 -14.41
CA GLN A 114 2.12 -25.69 -14.09
C GLN A 114 2.04 -25.34 -12.61
N SER A 115 3.14 -24.88 -12.01
CA SER A 115 3.19 -24.47 -10.60
C SER A 115 2.13 -23.41 -10.24
N LYS A 116 1.57 -23.48 -9.01
CA LYS A 116 0.53 -22.55 -8.51
C LYS A 116 1.00 -21.11 -8.43
N TYR A 117 2.28 -20.93 -8.14
CA TYR A 117 2.85 -19.63 -7.85
C TYR A 117 4.11 -19.37 -8.67
N TYR A 118 4.34 -18.09 -8.99
CA TYR A 118 5.51 -17.65 -9.73
C TYR A 118 5.99 -16.28 -9.23
N CYS A 119 7.28 -16.00 -9.45
CA CYS A 119 7.86 -14.69 -9.19
C CYS A 119 7.86 -13.84 -10.46
N PRO A 120 7.23 -12.64 -10.48
CA PRO A 120 7.27 -11.74 -11.61
C PRO A 120 8.50 -10.80 -11.60
N GLY A 121 9.36 -10.88 -10.59
CA GLY A 121 10.48 -9.96 -10.39
C GLY A 121 11.64 -10.21 -11.36
N PHE A 122 12.67 -9.35 -11.28
CA PHE A 122 13.91 -9.48 -12.02
C PHE A 122 15.07 -9.78 -11.05
N PRO A 123 16.07 -10.58 -11.43
CA PRO A 123 17.29 -10.80 -10.64
C PRO A 123 17.99 -9.49 -10.25
N ILE A 124 18.66 -9.47 -9.10
CA ILE A 124 19.45 -8.30 -8.66
C ILE A 124 20.86 -8.34 -9.25
N ASN A 125 21.40 -9.54 -9.45
CA ASN A 125 22.81 -9.78 -9.76
C ASN A 125 23.13 -9.64 -11.26
N PHE A 126 22.72 -8.54 -11.87
CA PHE A 126 23.15 -8.22 -13.23
C PHE A 126 24.49 -7.49 -13.19
N ARG A 127 25.58 -8.27 -13.13
CA ARG A 127 26.91 -7.79 -13.52
C ARG A 127 27.00 -7.47 -15.03
N ALA A 128 25.97 -7.83 -15.81
CA ALA A 128 25.89 -7.55 -17.23
C ALA A 128 24.63 -6.71 -17.56
N PRO A 129 24.76 -5.49 -18.10
CA PRO A 129 23.64 -4.59 -18.41
C PRO A 129 22.73 -5.04 -19.58
N SER A 130 23.01 -6.18 -20.22
CA SER A 130 22.39 -6.55 -21.50
C SER A 130 21.29 -7.62 -21.42
N SER A 131 20.93 -8.13 -20.25
CA SER A 131 19.93 -9.20 -20.16
C SER A 131 18.80 -8.93 -19.18
N TYR A 132 17.67 -8.43 -19.70
CA TYR A 132 16.41 -8.32 -18.94
C TYR A 132 15.74 -9.70 -18.83
N TYR A 133 16.32 -10.64 -18.09
CA TYR A 133 15.66 -11.92 -17.83
C TYR A 133 14.73 -11.82 -16.61
N GLN A 134 13.50 -12.31 -16.76
CA GLN A 134 12.56 -12.45 -15.65
C GLN A 134 13.04 -13.54 -14.69
N CYS A 135 12.76 -13.39 -13.40
CA CYS A 135 12.97 -14.44 -12.42
C CYS A 135 12.12 -15.67 -12.77
N ASP A 136 12.78 -16.80 -12.85
CA ASP A 136 12.25 -18.14 -13.17
C ASP A 136 11.75 -18.91 -11.95
N TYR A 137 11.71 -18.28 -10.76
CA TYR A 137 11.25 -18.95 -9.55
C TYR A 137 9.75 -19.29 -9.63
N VAL A 138 9.46 -20.57 -9.50
CA VAL A 138 8.11 -21.16 -9.48
C VAL A 138 7.98 -22.14 -8.33
N THR A 139 6.79 -22.25 -7.74
CA THR A 139 6.52 -23.18 -6.63
C THR A 139 5.04 -23.56 -6.59
N ASP A 140 4.74 -24.77 -6.13
CA ASP A 140 3.37 -25.22 -5.87
C ASP A 140 2.88 -24.84 -4.46
N GLU A 141 3.81 -24.56 -3.56
CA GLU A 141 3.55 -24.22 -2.17
C GLU A 141 4.07 -22.81 -1.86
N CYS A 142 3.28 -22.05 -1.13
CA CYS A 142 3.60 -20.67 -0.78
C CYS A 142 3.08 -20.39 0.63
N GLU A 143 3.97 -20.53 1.61
CA GLU A 143 3.70 -20.11 2.98
C GLU A 143 3.58 -18.59 3.02
N LYS A 144 2.42 -18.13 3.48
CA LYS A 144 2.13 -16.70 3.55
C LYS A 144 2.66 -16.13 4.86
N GLU A 145 3.29 -14.96 4.77
CA GLU A 145 3.78 -14.21 5.93
C GLU A 145 2.61 -13.60 6.70
N LYS A 146 2.73 -13.49 8.03
CA LYS A 146 1.74 -12.75 8.84
C LYS A 146 1.71 -11.29 8.41
N PHE A 147 0.54 -10.79 8.02
CA PHE A 147 0.35 -9.38 7.67
C PHE A 147 0.45 -8.50 8.92
N ARG A 148 1.16 -7.38 8.82
CA ARG A 148 1.43 -6.46 9.93
C ARG A 148 0.95 -5.06 9.61
N PHE A 149 0.55 -4.31 10.62
CA PHE A 149 0.25 -2.88 10.47
C PHE A 149 1.42 -2.05 11.02
N PRO A 150 1.73 -0.90 10.39
CA PRO A 150 2.60 0.11 10.98
C PRO A 150 2.16 0.48 12.41
N SER A 151 3.11 0.61 13.35
CA SER A 151 2.82 0.87 14.78
C SER A 151 2.10 2.19 15.04
N ASN A 152 2.23 3.15 14.13
CA ASN A 152 1.53 4.43 14.19
C ASN A 152 0.05 4.35 13.82
N LEU A 153 -0.46 3.19 13.38
CA LEU A 153 -1.88 2.99 13.07
C LEU A 153 -2.57 2.22 14.19
N ASN A 154 -3.54 2.87 14.83
CA ASN A 154 -4.38 2.26 15.87
C ASN A 154 -5.53 1.46 15.23
N ILE A 155 -5.20 0.31 14.62
CA ILE A 155 -6.18 -0.60 14.00
C ILE A 155 -6.44 -1.77 14.96
N LYS A 156 -7.71 -1.99 15.30
CA LYS A 156 -8.12 -3.15 16.11
C LYS A 156 -8.53 -4.29 15.18
N ILE A 157 -7.76 -5.37 15.20
CA ILE A 157 -8.09 -6.62 14.53
C ILE A 157 -8.89 -7.43 15.54
N ASN A 158 -10.18 -7.62 15.28
CA ASN A 158 -10.96 -8.61 16.01
C ASN A 158 -10.77 -9.93 15.25
N GLU A 159 -10.03 -10.86 15.84
CA GLU A 159 -9.93 -12.24 15.36
C GLU A 159 -11.29 -12.98 15.52
#